data_AF-A0A960P9W4-F1
#
_entry.id   AF-A0A960P9W4-F1
#
_cell.length_a   1.000
_cell.length_b   1.000
_cell.length_c   1.000
_cell.angle_alpha   90.00
_cell.angle_beta   90.00
_cell.angle_gamma   90.00
#
_symmetry.space_group_name_H-M   'P 1'
#
loop_
_entity.id
_entity.type
_entity.pdbx_description
1 polymer ?
#
loop_
_entity_poly.entity_id
_entity_poly.type
_entity_poly.pdbx_seq_one_letter_code
_entity_poly.pdbx_strand_id
1 'polypeptide(L)'
;AITPGQWTYVTVSFDAVNRKGSLYLDGTLDRTAVFAGYTPANGSEWSLAGASWTNGYFLPVTLDRTRLWAEELSREQIVESMAE
;
A
#
# COMPACT_ATOMS: atom_id res chain seq x y z
N ALA A 1 -12.00 -3.47 7.52
CA ALA A 1 -11.55 -2.85 8.79
C ALA A 1 -10.40 -3.67 9.34
N ILE A 2 -9.38 -3.02 9.93
CA ILE A 2 -8.23 -3.72 10.52
C ILE A 2 -8.50 -3.97 12.00
N THR A 3 -8.33 -5.22 12.43
CA THR A 3 -8.52 -5.62 13.83
C THR A 3 -7.16 -5.94 14.45
N PRO A 4 -6.79 -5.30 15.58
CA PRO A 4 -5.53 -5.61 16.26
C PRO A 4 -5.39 -7.11 16.58
N GLY A 5 -4.22 -7.67 16.32
CA GLY A 5 -3.92 -9.08 16.57
C GLY A 5 -4.50 -10.06 15.54
N GLN A 6 -5.03 -9.57 14.41
CA GLN A 6 -5.44 -10.39 13.27
C GLN A 6 -4.58 -10.04 12.05
N TRP A 7 -4.28 -11.04 11.21
CA TRP A 7 -3.68 -10.79 9.92
C TRP A 7 -4.67 -10.08 9.00
N THR A 8 -4.20 -9.10 8.26
CA THR A 8 -4.97 -8.43 7.20
C THR A 8 -4.05 -8.25 6.02
N TYR A 9 -4.50 -8.67 4.83
CA TYR A 9 -3.74 -8.42 3.61
C TYR A 9 -4.05 -7.00 3.13
N VAL A 10 -3.03 -6.14 3.10
CA VAL A 10 -3.19 -4.73 2.74
C VAL A 10 -2.48 -4.47 1.42
N THR A 11 -3.21 -3.90 0.46
CA THR A 11 -2.61 -3.42 -0.79
C THR A 11 -2.92 -1.95 -0.97
N VAL A 12 -1.89 -1.18 -1.30
CA VAL A 12 -2.02 0.20 -1.76
C VAL A 12 -1.52 0.26 -3.19
N SER A 13 -2.32 0.87 -4.07
CA SER A 13 -1.98 1.09 -5.47
C SER A 13 -2.10 2.57 -5.81
N PHE A 14 -1.36 3.01 -6.82
CA PHE A 14 -1.41 4.38 -7.30
C PHE A 14 -1.35 4.41 -8.83
N ASP A 15 -2.45 4.87 -9.42
CA ASP A 15 -2.55 5.19 -10.85
C ASP A 15 -1.94 6.58 -11.07
N ALA A 16 -0.77 6.63 -11.72
CA ALA A 16 -0.06 7.89 -11.98
C ALA A 16 -0.71 8.75 -13.08
N VAL A 17 -1.51 8.16 -13.97
CA VAL A 17 -2.21 8.89 -15.04
C VAL A 17 -3.37 9.67 -14.46
N ASN A 18 -4.21 9.00 -13.66
CA ASN A 18 -5.38 9.62 -13.02
C ASN A 18 -5.10 10.19 -11.62
N ARG A 19 -3.87 10.02 -11.11
CA ARG A 19 -3.43 10.40 -9.76
C ARG A 19 -4.35 9.84 -8.67
N LYS A 20 -4.77 8.59 -8.85
CA LYS A 20 -5.75 7.94 -7.99
C LYS A 20 -5.06 6.87 -7.15
N GLY A 21 -5.09 7.03 -5.84
CA GLY A 21 -4.71 5.96 -4.91
C GLY A 21 -5.90 5.08 -4.58
N SER A 22 -5.67 3.77 -4.47
CA SER A 22 -6.67 2.79 -4.03
C SER A 22 -6.11 1.93 -2.90
N LEU A 23 -6.92 1.75 -1.85
CA LEU A 23 -6.62 0.90 -0.70
C LEU A 23 -7.52 -0.33 -0.74
N TYR A 24 -6.90 -1.51 -0.65
CA TYR A 24 -7.58 -2.80 -0.57
C TYR A 24 -7.27 -3.47 0.76
N LEU A 25 -8.30 -4.04 1.37
CA LEU A 25 -8.19 -4.90 2.55
C LEU A 25 -8.72 -6.28 2.15
N ASP A 26 -7.92 -7.32 2.34
CA ASP A 26 -8.24 -8.70 1.99
C ASP A 26 -8.77 -8.84 0.55
N GLY A 27 -8.09 -8.17 -0.40
CA GLY A 27 -8.43 -8.16 -1.83
C GLY A 27 -9.71 -7.38 -2.19
N THR A 28 -10.33 -6.70 -1.23
CA THR A 28 -11.55 -5.90 -1.43
C THR A 28 -11.23 -4.42 -1.36
N LEU A 29 -11.74 -3.65 -2.32
CA LEU A 29 -11.54 -2.19 -2.35
C LEU A 29 -12.23 -1.56 -1.13
N ASP A 30 -11.47 -0.86 -0.30
CA ASP A 30 -11.95 -0.18 0.91
C ASP A 30 -12.17 1.32 0.65
N ARG A 31 -11.17 1.98 0.03
CA ARG A 31 -11.18 3.42 -0.23
C ARG A 31 -10.41 3.79 -1.49
N THR A 32 -10.77 4.92 -2.09
CA THR A 32 -10.00 5.59 -3.13
C THR A 32 -9.85 7.07 -2.80
N ALA A 33 -8.81 7.69 -3.33
CA ALA A 33 -8.59 9.13 -3.24
C ALA A 33 -7.86 9.65 -4.48
N VAL A 34 -8.19 10.87 -4.92
CA VAL A 34 -7.48 11.58 -6.00
C VAL A 34 -6.53 12.59 -5.37
N PHE A 35 -5.26 12.51 -5.74
CA PHE A 35 -4.19 13.37 -5.23
C PHE A 35 -3.83 14.43 -6.27
N ALA A 36 -4.67 15.45 -6.40
CA ALA A 36 -4.46 16.53 -7.35
C ALA A 36 -3.12 17.24 -7.08
N GLY A 37 -2.31 17.43 -8.13
CA GLY A 37 -1.00 18.09 -8.03
C GLY A 37 0.13 17.23 -7.45
N TYR A 38 -0.15 15.99 -7.03
CA TYR A 38 0.90 15.08 -6.57
C TYR A 38 1.56 14.36 -7.76
N THR A 39 2.89 14.27 -7.71
CA THR A 39 3.70 13.44 -8.61
C THR A 39 4.68 12.67 -7.73
N PRO A 40 4.69 11.33 -7.78
CA PRO A 40 5.67 10.54 -7.02
C PRO A 40 7.11 10.95 -7.39
N ALA A 41 7.95 11.13 -6.38
CA ALA A 41 9.38 11.39 -6.60
C ALA A 41 10.11 10.09 -6.97
N ASN A 42 11.05 10.17 -7.91
CA ASN A 42 11.98 9.09 -8.20
C ASN A 42 13.24 9.24 -7.35
N GLY A 43 13.64 8.20 -6.62
CA GLY A 43 14.88 8.18 -5.83
C GLY A 43 14.75 8.54 -4.36
N SER A 44 13.54 8.65 -3.81
CA SER A 44 13.35 8.75 -2.36
C SER A 44 13.76 7.47 -1.65
N GLU A 45 14.35 7.59 -0.46
CA GLU A 45 14.56 6.46 0.44
C GLU A 45 13.21 5.86 0.87
N TRP A 46 13.15 4.53 0.91
CA TRP A 46 11.97 3.80 1.35
C TRP A 46 12.18 3.29 2.77
N SER A 47 11.20 3.54 3.62
CA SER A 47 11.12 2.99 4.96
C SER A 47 9.97 2.00 5.05
N LEU A 48 10.17 0.93 5.82
CA LEU A 48 9.13 -0.04 6.14
C LEU A 48 8.81 0.04 7.64
N ALA A 49 7.52 -0.05 7.97
CA ALA A 49 7.02 0.07 9.35
C ALA A 49 7.44 1.36 10.08
N GLY A 50 7.74 2.43 9.35
CA GLY A 50 8.05 3.73 9.91
C GLY A 50 7.98 4.86 8.89
N ALA A 51 7.86 6.10 9.36
CA ALA A 51 7.81 7.28 8.51
C ALA A 51 9.21 7.61 7.97
N SER A 52 9.32 7.87 6.67
CA SER A 52 10.63 8.16 6.03
C SER A 52 11.17 9.56 6.37
N TRP A 53 10.32 10.47 6.83
CA TRP A 53 10.67 11.87 7.11
C TRP A 53 10.98 12.15 8.59
N THR A 54 10.95 11.14 9.47
CA THR A 54 11.27 11.32 10.89
C THR A 54 11.65 9.99 11.56
N ASN A 55 12.55 10.07 12.55
CA ASN A 55 13.04 8.89 13.28
C ASN A 55 12.13 8.46 14.46
N GLY A 56 10.95 9.06 14.62
CA GLY A 56 10.10 8.86 15.80
C GLY A 56 8.77 8.12 15.57
N TYR A 57 8.40 7.88 14.31
CA TYR A 57 7.11 7.25 13.98
C TYR A 57 7.33 5.87 13.43
N PHE A 58 7.08 4.87 14.28
CA PHE A 58 7.10 3.46 13.93
C PHE A 58 5.70 2.88 14.08
N LEU A 59 5.36 1.96 13.18
CA LEU A 59 4.13 1.19 13.25
C LEU A 59 4.43 -0.11 14.01
N PRO A 60 3.76 -0.37 15.15
CA PRO A 60 3.94 -1.60 15.91
C PRO A 60 3.18 -2.75 15.23
N VAL A 61 3.72 -3.23 14.11
CA VAL A 61 3.11 -4.25 13.25
C VAL A 61 4.08 -5.40 13.02
N THR A 62 3.53 -6.59 12.80
CA THR A 62 4.26 -7.70 12.18
C THR A 62 3.96 -7.68 10.69
N LEU A 63 5.00 -7.78 9.87
CA LEU A 63 4.86 -7.82 8.41
C LEU A 63 5.31 -9.19 7.91
N ASP A 64 4.58 -9.70 6.92
CA ASP A 64 4.96 -10.88 6.16
C ASP A 64 4.66 -10.61 4.68
N ARG A 65 5.46 -11.24 3.79
CA ARG A 65 5.34 -11.17 2.33
C ARG A 65 5.19 -9.75 1.75
N THR A 66 5.98 -8.81 2.27
CA THR A 66 5.99 -7.44 1.76
C THR A 66 6.61 -7.37 0.36
N ARG A 67 5.88 -6.78 -0.59
CA ARG A 67 6.25 -6.69 -2.01
C ARG A 67 5.96 -5.27 -2.52
N LEU A 68 6.71 -4.83 -3.52
CA LEU A 68 6.51 -3.56 -4.22
C LEU A 68 6.54 -3.82 -5.73
N TRP A 69 5.58 -3.25 -6.46
CA TRP A 69 5.46 -3.37 -7.90
C TRP A 69 5.63 -2.01 -8.56
N ALA A 70 6.23 -2.00 -9.76
CA ALA A 70 6.40 -0.79 -10.56
C ALA A 70 5.12 -0.39 -11.31
N GLU A 71 4.12 -1.28 -11.32
CA GLU A 71 2.87 -1.13 -12.06
C GLU A 71 1.67 -1.28 -11.12
N GLU A 72 0.54 -0.71 -11.51
CA GLU A 72 -0.72 -0.93 -10.82
C GLU A 72 -1.21 -2.37 -11.07
N LEU A 73 -1.40 -3.12 -10.00
CA LEU A 73 -2.01 -4.45 -10.08
C LEU A 73 -3.52 -4.33 -10.26
N SER A 74 -4.09 -5.19 -11.11
CA SER A 74 -5.54 -5.41 -11.14
C SER A 74 -6.02 -6.05 -9.84
N ARG A 75 -7.33 -6.00 -9.58
CA ARG A 75 -7.91 -6.65 -8.41
C ARG A 75 -7.65 -8.16 -8.42
N GLU A 76 -7.70 -8.79 -9.58
CA GLU A 76 -7.47 -10.22 -9.76
C GLU A 76 -6.03 -10.58 -9.38
N GLN A 77 -5.05 -9.79 -9.84
CA GLN A 77 -3.64 -9.97 -9.49
C GLN A 77 -3.40 -9.77 -7.99
N ILE A 78 -4.11 -8.82 -7.35
CA ILE A 78 -4.05 -8.64 -5.89
C ILE A 78 -4.54 -9.91 -5.19
N VAL A 79 -5.68 -10.46 -5.59
CA VAL A 79 -6.24 -11.68 -4.98
C VAL A 79 -5.31 -12.88 -5.19
N GLU A 80 -4.73 -13.04 -6.38
CA GLU A 80 -3.77 -14.12 -6.66
C GLU A 80 -2.52 -14.00 -5.77
N SER A 81 -1.99 -12.79 -5.59
CA SER A 81 -0.78 -12.55 -4.80
C SER A 81 -0.91 -12.93 -3.32
N MET A 82 -2.15 -13.04 -2.80
CA MET A 82 -2.44 -13.45 -1.41
C MET A 82 -2.18 -14.93 -1.16
N ALA A 83 -2.27 -15.77 -2.19
CA ALA A 83 -2.13 -17.22 -2.07
C ALA A 83 -0.67 -17.70 -2.05
N GLU A 84 0.26 -16.90 -2.57
CA GLU A 84 1.71 -17.16 -2.65
C GLU A 84 2.44 -16.82 -1.36
#